data_AF-A0A7X9WYE3-F1
#
_entry.id   AF-A0A7X9WYE3-F1
#
_cell.length_a   1.000
_cell.length_b   1.000
_cell.length_c   1.000
_cell.angle_alpha   90.00
_cell.angle_beta   90.00
_cell.angle_gamma   90.00
#
_symmetry.space_group_name_H-M   'P 1'
#
loop_
_entity.id
_entity.type
_entity.pdbx_description
1 polymer ?
#
loop_
_entity_poly.entity_id
_entity_poly.type
_entity_poly.pdbx_seq_one_letter_code
_entity_poly.pdbx_strand_id
1 'polypeptide(L)' 'MITRCDVQAKLDALAKPMGSLGQLEALAVELEVAGQSLTPATRPRRVILFATDHGTLLKG' A
#
# COMPACT_ATOMS: atom_id res chain seq x y z
N MET A 1 15.33 10.54 0.43
CA MET A 1 14.30 9.64 0.96
C MET A 1 12.97 10.16 0.43
N ILE A 2 12.12 9.30 -0.14
CA ILE A 2 10.81 9.73 -0.65
C ILE A 2 9.89 9.97 0.53
N THR A 3 9.28 11.16 0.54
CA THR A 3 8.33 11.61 1.56
C THR A 3 6.91 11.59 1.02
N ARG A 4 5.92 11.72 1.91
CA ARG A 4 4.52 11.86 1.51
C ARG A 4 4.28 13.10 0.63
N CYS A 5 5.01 14.19 0.87
CA CYS A 5 4.89 15.43 0.09
C CYS A 5 5.33 15.21 -1.36
N ASP A 6 6.44 14.49 -1.58
CA ASP A 6 6.93 14.17 -2.92
C ASP A 6 5.90 13.38 -3.73
N VAL A 7 5.26 12.40 -3.09
CA VAL A 7 4.22 11.58 -3.74
C VAL A 7 2.95 12.38 -3.99
N GLN A 8 2.53 13.22 -3.04
CA GLN A 8 1.34 14.05 -3.23
C GLN A 8 1.54 15.05 -4.38
N ALA A 9 2.70 15.69 -4.47
CA ALA A 9 3.02 16.61 -5.57
C ALA A 9 2.96 15.90 -6.94
N LYS A 10 3.44 14.66 -7.03
CA LYS A 10 3.30 13.83 -8.23
C LYS A 10 1.82 13.52 -8.53
N LEU A 11 1.03 13.15 -7.53
CA LEU A 11 -0.39 12.83 -7.70
C LEU A 11 -1.20 14.04 -8.15
N ASP A 12 -0.91 15.22 -7.61
CA ASP A 12 -1.57 16.48 -7.96
C ASP A 12 -1.22 16.92 -9.39
N ALA A 13 -0.07 16.49 -9.92
CA ALA A 13 0.38 16.76 -11.29
C ALA A 13 -0.24 15.81 -12.36
N LEU A 14 -1.03 14.82 -11.96
CA LEU A 14 -1.74 13.93 -12.89
C LEU A 14 -2.89 14.67 -13.60
N ALA A 15 -3.23 14.25 -14.81
CA ALA A 15 -4.36 14.80 -15.58
C ALA A 15 -5.73 14.38 -15.01
N LYS A 16 -6.03 14.84 -13.80
CA LYS A 16 -7.25 14.62 -13.02
C LYS A 16 -7.53 15.85 -12.13
N PRO A 17 -8.77 16.11 -11.69
CA PRO A 17 -9.00 17.09 -10.63
C PRO A 17 -8.27 16.67 -9.34
N MET A 18 -7.73 17.65 -8.60
CA MET A 18 -7.02 17.36 -7.34
C MET A 18 -7.94 16.60 -6.37
N GLY A 19 -7.41 15.54 -5.77
CA GLY A 19 -8.15 14.68 -4.83
C GLY A 19 -9.22 13.77 -5.45
N SER A 20 -9.43 13.80 -6.78
CA SER A 20 -10.54 13.08 -7.41
C SER A 20 -10.45 11.56 -7.33
N LEU A 21 -9.29 11.00 -6.99
CA LEU A 21 -9.11 9.55 -6.84
C LEU A 21 -9.29 9.08 -5.37
N GLY A 22 -9.52 10.01 -4.44
CA GLY A 22 -9.86 9.71 -3.05
C GLY A 22 -8.92 8.71 -2.39
N GLN A 23 -9.46 7.57 -1.95
CA GLN A 23 -8.70 6.52 -1.26
C GLN A 23 -7.55 5.93 -2.09
N LEU A 24 -7.64 5.98 -3.43
CA LEU A 24 -6.56 5.50 -4.29
C LEU A 24 -5.31 6.39 -4.21
N GLU A 25 -5.48 7.68 -3.90
CA GLU A 25 -4.33 8.59 -3.67
C GLU A 25 -3.63 8.25 -2.36
N ALA A 26 -4.40 8.00 -1.30
CA ALA A 26 -3.85 7.56 -0.02
C ALA A 26 -3.08 6.23 -0.15
N LEU A 27 -3.63 5.27 -0.88
CA LEU A 27 -2.96 3.99 -1.16
C LEU A 27 -1.67 4.16 -1.97
N ALA A 28 -1.67 5.06 -2.98
CA ALA A 28 -0.47 5.36 -3.75
C ALA A 28 0.63 5.98 -2.88
N VAL A 29 0.29 6.92 -1.99
CA VAL A 29 1.23 7.50 -1.01
C VAL A 29 1.84 6.42 -0.13
N GLU A 30 1.04 5.52 0.41
CA GLU A 30 1.53 4.42 1.26
C GLU A 30 2.48 3.48 0.51
N LEU A 31 2.13 3.07 -0.71
CA LEU A 31 2.96 2.19 -1.53
C LEU A 31 4.30 2.82 -1.90
N GLU A 32 4.31 4.09 -2.31
CA GLU A 32 5.51 4.78 -2.79
C GLU A 32 6.47 5.13 -1.65
N VAL A 33 5.95 5.52 -0.49
CA VAL A 33 6.76 5.77 0.71
C VAL A 33 7.30 4.46 1.28
N ALA A 34 6.48 3.41 1.42
CA ALA A 34 6.94 2.12 1.95
C ALA A 34 7.97 1.46 1.02
N GLY A 35 7.77 1.57 -0.30
CA GLY A 35 8.67 1.02 -1.30
C GLY A 35 9.87 1.92 -1.63
N GLN A 36 9.92 3.15 -1.11
CA GLN A 36 10.92 4.17 -1.47
C GLN A 36 11.09 4.28 -3.00
N SER A 37 9.98 4.37 -3.73
CA SER A 37 9.96 4.50 -5.19
C SER A 37 8.74 5.30 -5.65
N LEU A 38 8.95 6.30 -6.52
CA LEU A 38 7.87 7.06 -7.18
C LEU A 38 7.23 6.28 -8.35
N THR A 39 7.73 5.09 -8.65
CA THR A 39 7.15 4.18 -9.65
C THR A 39 7.00 2.81 -8.98
N PRO A 40 6.00 2.64 -8.10
CA PRO A 40 5.90 1.45 -7.28
C PRO A 40 5.56 0.23 -8.15
N ALA A 41 6.31 -0.85 -7.98
CA ALA A 41 6.00 -2.13 -8.61
C ALA A 41 5.13 -2.97 -7.67
N THR A 42 3.95 -3.39 -8.12
CA THR A 42 3.02 -4.20 -7.32
C THR A 42 3.16 -5.70 -7.57
N ARG A 43 4.19 -6.12 -8.32
CA ARG A 43 4.44 -7.52 -8.67
C ARG A 43 5.90 -7.92 -8.41
N PRO A 44 6.14 -9.20 -8.10
CA PRO A 44 5.16 -10.27 -7.86
C PRO A 44 4.41 -10.09 -6.52
N ARG A 45 3.16 -10.59 -6.45
CA ARG A 45 2.36 -10.60 -5.22
C ARG A 45 2.43 -12.00 -4.60
N ARG A 46 2.63 -12.08 -3.29
CA ARG A 46 2.67 -13.36 -2.56
C ARG A 46 1.68 -13.30 -1.40
N VAL A 47 0.89 -14.35 -1.26
CA VAL A 47 0.07 -14.60 -0.07
C VAL A 47 0.78 -15.73 0.69
N ILE A 48 1.13 -15.48 1.95
CA ILE A 48 1.75 -16.47 2.83
C ILE A 48 0.70 -16.81 3.89
N LEU A 49 0.17 -18.03 3.84
CA LEU A 49 -0.77 -18.55 4.83
C LEU A 49 0.02 -19.20 5.96
N PHE A 50 -0.06 -18.62 7.15
CA PHE A 50 0.40 -19.26 8.38
C PHE A 50 -0.79 -20.00 9.00
N ALA A 51 -0.68 -21.33 9.10
CA ALA A 51 -1.65 -22.18 9.77
C ALA A 51 -0.95 -22.93 10.90
N THR A 52 -1.55 -22.92 12.08
CA THR A 52 -1.04 -23.60 13.27
C THR A 52 -2.21 -24.05 14.12
N ASP A 53 -2.08 -25.19 14.78
CA ASP A 53 -3.09 -25.66 15.72
C ASP A 53 -3.01 -24.87 17.03
N HIS A 54 -4.15 -24.53 17.60
CA HIS A 54 -4.23 -24.01 18.95
C HIS A 54 -4.23 -25.19 19.93
N GLY A 55 -3.34 -25.17 20.93
CA GLY A 55 -3.15 -26.25 21.93
C GLY A 55 -4.33 -26.48 22.89
N THR A 56 -5.54 -26.02 22.56
CA THR A 56 -6.76 -26.16 23.37
C THR A 56 -7.75 -27.15 22.74
N LEU A 57 -7.27 -28.24 22.14
CA LEU A 57 -8.10 -29.37 21.74
C LEU A 57 -8.30 -30.32 22.93
N LEU A 58 -9.06 -29.88 23.94
CA LEU A 58 -9.67 -30.73 24.97
C LEU A 58 -10.57 -29.87 25.88
N LYS A 59 -11.80 -29.61 25.42
CA LYS A 59 -13.04 -29.62 26.22
C LYS A 59 -14.19 -29.91 25.27
N GLY A 60 -14.57 -31.19 25.18
CA GLY A 60 -15.91 -31.56 24.74
C GLY A 60 -16.95 -31.12 25.77
#